data_AF-A0A0W8F7S1-F1
#
_entry.id   AF-A0A0W8F7S1-F1
#
_cell.length_a   1.000
_cell.length_b   1.000
_cell.length_c   1.000
_cell.angle_alpha   90.00
_cell.angle_beta   90.00
_cell.angle_gamma   90.00
#
_symmetry.space_group_name_H-M   'P 1'
#
loop_
_entity.id
_entity.type
_entity.pdbx_description
1 polymer ?
#
loop_
_entity_poly.entity_id
_entity_poly.type
_entity_poly.pdbx_seq_one_letter_code
_entity_poly.pdbx_strand_id
1 'polypeptide(L)'
;MQYEQFCESHKVSGSGIIDVANSVIDKKIALEYFDTMTGDGDIELDQETAFSQNADVLKRNISTVNGGNKSNLNFVQNTKMTYSGQTPLTGGRYLNSKEFYGGIGANVQELFSVTEMEQDETAFFSSTTPYNPPGTTPEKLVDSLAKAGRDQDAVAALMGSNPAHLVGIETKNSFNGTWGTDATWHRIFYKDIKAHEMFTGTFEAEKVLKFHENPVREKHRAPCEGIDC
;
A
#
# COMPACT_ATOMS: atom_id res chain seq x y z
N MET A 1 3.42 11.97 -23.19
CA MET A 1 2.72 11.08 -22.25
C MET A 1 2.16 11.94 -21.14
N GLN A 2 0.85 11.89 -20.89
CA GLN A 2 0.19 12.68 -19.84
C GLN A 2 -0.30 11.70 -18.77
N TYR A 3 0.10 11.91 -17.53
CA TYR A 3 -0.33 11.14 -16.36
C TYR A 3 -0.71 12.11 -15.25
N GLU A 4 -1.63 11.67 -14.39
CA GLU A 4 -2.06 12.44 -13.22
C GLU A 4 -1.15 12.10 -12.04
N GLN A 5 -0.80 13.12 -11.25
CA GLN A 5 0.06 13.00 -10.08
C GLN A 5 -0.40 13.95 -8.98
N PHE A 6 -0.15 13.56 -7.75
CA PHE A 6 -0.36 14.37 -6.55
C PHE A 6 0.82 14.14 -5.62
N CYS A 7 1.43 15.23 -5.14
CA CYS A 7 2.49 15.16 -4.15
C CYS A 7 2.23 16.24 -3.10
N GLU A 8 2.19 15.83 -1.85
CA GLU A 8 2.13 16.71 -0.70
C GLU A 8 3.26 16.32 0.25
N SER A 9 3.99 17.31 0.74
CA SER A 9 4.95 17.12 1.81
C SER A 9 4.85 18.29 2.77
N HIS A 10 4.67 17.99 4.05
CA HIS A 10 4.58 19.00 5.08
C HIS A 10 5.23 18.52 6.36
N LYS A 11 5.77 19.50 7.09
CA LYS A 11 6.31 19.31 8.43
C LYS A 11 5.60 20.26 9.36
N VAL A 12 4.99 19.72 10.40
CA VAL A 12 4.23 20.47 11.42
C VAL A 12 4.83 20.15 12.78
N SER A 13 5.02 21.16 13.61
CA SER A 13 5.45 21.01 14.99
C SER A 13 4.80 22.09 15.84
N GLY A 14 4.22 21.71 16.97
CA GLY A 14 3.57 22.63 17.88
C GLY A 14 2.56 21.95 18.80
N SER A 15 1.80 22.78 19.51
CA SER A 15 0.79 22.35 20.49
C SER A 15 -0.60 22.85 20.09
N GLY A 16 -1.60 21.99 20.24
CA GLY A 16 -3.02 22.34 20.08
C GLY A 16 -3.77 21.31 19.26
N ILE A 17 -4.81 21.76 18.57
CA ILE A 17 -5.70 20.90 17.81
C ILE A 17 -5.06 20.51 16.48
N ILE A 18 -5.00 19.20 16.21
CA ILE A 18 -4.70 18.65 14.91
C ILE A 18 -5.96 18.02 14.31
N ASP A 19 -6.17 18.28 13.02
CA ASP A 19 -7.16 17.62 12.19
C ASP A 19 -6.57 17.50 10.77
N VAL A 20 -6.21 16.28 10.39
CA VAL A 20 -5.62 15.96 9.09
C VAL A 20 -6.47 14.89 8.44
N ALA A 21 -6.85 15.11 7.19
CA ALA A 21 -7.61 14.17 6.39
C ALA A 21 -7.14 14.19 4.95
N ASN A 22 -6.63 13.05 4.48
CA ASN A 22 -6.15 12.85 3.13
C ASN A 22 -6.91 11.70 2.47
N SER A 23 -7.26 11.87 1.20
CA SER A 23 -7.89 10.80 0.42
C SER A 23 -7.45 10.82 -1.02
N VAL A 24 -7.20 9.62 -1.56
CA VAL A 24 -6.85 9.43 -2.98
C VAL A 24 -7.68 8.27 -3.49
N ILE A 25 -8.57 8.55 -4.42
CA ILE A 25 -9.39 7.53 -5.09
C ILE A 25 -9.11 7.62 -6.58
N ASP A 26 -8.47 6.58 -7.12
CA ASP A 26 -8.26 6.45 -8.56
C ASP A 26 -8.71 5.09 -9.06
N LYS A 27 -9.84 5.11 -9.78
CA LYS A 27 -10.46 3.93 -10.39
C LYS A 27 -9.64 3.35 -11.55
N LYS A 28 -8.77 4.13 -12.20
CA LYS A 28 -7.93 3.63 -13.30
C LYS A 28 -6.86 2.67 -12.82
N ILE A 29 -6.35 2.87 -11.60
CA ILE A 29 -5.33 2.00 -10.98
C ILE A 29 -5.88 1.16 -9.84
N ALA A 30 -7.20 1.21 -9.60
CA ALA A 30 -7.91 0.51 -8.53
C ALA A 30 -7.44 0.84 -7.11
N LEU A 31 -7.06 2.10 -6.86
CA LEU A 31 -6.64 2.58 -5.54
C LEU A 31 -7.80 3.30 -4.84
N GLU A 32 -8.09 2.89 -3.61
CA GLU A 32 -8.81 3.68 -2.62
C GLU A 32 -7.92 3.84 -1.40
N TYR A 33 -7.58 5.08 -1.07
CA TYR A 33 -6.76 5.44 0.07
C TYR A 33 -7.44 6.55 0.89
N PHE A 34 -7.42 6.37 2.20
CA PHE A 34 -7.85 7.37 3.19
C PHE A 34 -6.87 7.36 4.35
N ASP A 35 -6.60 8.53 4.89
CA ASP A 35 -5.82 8.72 6.12
C ASP A 35 -6.44 9.87 6.90
N THR A 36 -6.67 9.65 8.18
CA THR A 36 -7.30 10.62 9.07
C THR A 36 -6.66 10.58 10.42
N MET A 37 -6.40 11.75 11.01
CA MET A 37 -5.96 11.87 12.41
C MET A 37 -6.53 13.15 13.01
N THR A 38 -7.00 13.03 14.24
CA THR A 38 -7.55 14.16 15.01
C THR A 38 -7.12 14.03 16.47
N GLY A 39 -6.71 15.13 17.09
CA GLY A 39 -6.25 15.15 18.47
C GLY A 39 -6.04 16.57 18.99
N ASP A 40 -5.69 16.67 20.27
CA ASP A 40 -5.34 17.93 20.94
C ASP A 40 -4.19 17.69 21.90
N GLY A 41 -3.00 18.15 21.51
CA GLY A 41 -1.76 17.86 22.21
C GLY A 41 -0.53 18.45 21.51
N ASP A 42 0.64 18.03 21.98
CA ASP A 42 1.93 18.33 21.37
C ASP A 42 2.17 17.32 20.24
N ILE A 43 2.50 17.82 19.05
CA ILE A 43 2.78 16.97 17.89
C ILE A 43 4.01 17.46 17.13
N GLU A 44 4.81 16.50 16.66
CA GLU A 44 5.71 16.69 15.53
C GLU A 44 5.30 15.71 14.43
N LEU A 45 5.04 16.21 13.23
CA LEU A 45 4.62 15.42 12.08
C LEU A 45 5.49 15.80 10.89
N ASP A 46 6.10 14.80 10.26
CA ASP A 46 6.76 14.88 8.97
C ASP A 46 6.11 13.86 8.05
N GLN A 47 5.33 14.34 7.08
CA GLN A 47 4.53 13.51 6.21
C GLN A 47 4.79 13.84 4.74
N GLU A 48 4.97 12.80 3.92
CA GLU A 48 5.02 12.87 2.47
C GLU A 48 3.97 11.92 1.90
N THR A 49 3.01 12.44 1.14
CA THR A 49 2.05 11.66 0.36
C THR A 49 2.32 11.88 -1.12
N ALA A 50 2.67 10.83 -1.84
CA ALA A 50 2.93 10.88 -3.27
C ALA A 50 2.14 9.82 -4.04
N PHE A 51 1.49 10.25 -5.11
CA PHE A 51 0.63 9.47 -5.98
C PHE A 51 0.93 9.75 -7.45
N SER A 52 0.89 8.69 -8.27
CA SER A 52 1.02 8.75 -9.72
C SER A 52 0.29 7.59 -10.38
N GLN A 53 -0.46 7.89 -11.44
CA GLN A 53 -1.01 6.85 -12.33
C GLN A 53 0.08 6.02 -13.03
N ASN A 54 1.28 6.59 -13.20
CA ASN A 54 2.42 5.89 -13.78
C ASN A 54 3.41 5.50 -12.68
N ALA A 55 3.53 4.19 -12.43
CA ALA A 55 4.42 3.66 -11.40
C ALA A 55 5.91 3.98 -11.64
N ASP A 56 6.33 4.20 -12.89
CA ASP A 56 7.72 4.49 -13.22
C ASP A 56 8.17 5.90 -12.76
N VAL A 57 7.22 6.75 -12.37
CA VAL A 57 7.49 8.11 -11.91
C VAL A 57 7.86 8.13 -10.43
N LEU A 58 7.12 7.39 -9.59
CA LEU A 58 7.37 7.33 -8.16
C LEU A 58 8.26 6.13 -7.84
N LYS A 59 9.56 6.39 -7.83
CA LYS A 59 10.57 5.43 -7.39
C LYS A 59 10.93 5.71 -5.93
N ARG A 60 10.74 4.73 -5.05
CA ARG A 60 11.11 4.79 -3.64
C ARG A 60 11.81 3.50 -3.20
N ASN A 61 12.70 3.61 -2.23
CA ASN A 61 13.21 2.42 -1.54
C ASN A 61 12.17 2.07 -0.47
N ILE A 62 11.71 0.82 -0.47
CA ILE A 62 10.83 0.29 0.56
C ILE A 62 11.53 -0.94 1.10
N SER A 63 11.76 -1.00 2.41
CA SER A 63 12.65 -1.99 3.00
C SER A 63 12.21 -3.43 2.71
N THR A 64 10.90 -3.64 2.61
CA THR A 64 10.26 -4.94 2.42
C THR A 64 9.92 -5.28 0.97
N VAL A 65 10.28 -4.44 -0.01
CA VAL A 65 9.95 -4.62 -1.44
C VAL A 65 11.24 -4.62 -2.27
N ASN A 66 11.32 -5.51 -3.27
CA ASN A 66 12.49 -5.64 -4.16
C ASN A 66 13.84 -5.73 -3.42
N GLY A 67 13.86 -6.39 -2.27
CA GLY A 67 15.05 -6.52 -1.42
C GLY A 67 15.57 -5.20 -0.86
N GLY A 68 14.70 -4.20 -0.66
CA GLY A 68 15.08 -2.87 -0.16
C GLY A 68 15.50 -1.88 -1.23
N ASN A 69 15.51 -2.29 -2.50
CA ASN A 69 15.90 -1.44 -3.61
C ASN A 69 14.75 -0.56 -4.11
N LYS A 70 15.08 0.37 -5.02
CA LYS A 70 14.09 1.23 -5.68
C LYS A 70 12.99 0.37 -6.30
N SER A 71 11.76 0.71 -5.94
CA SER A 71 10.54 0.09 -6.44
C SER A 71 9.69 1.13 -7.14
N ASN A 72 9.05 0.74 -8.25
CA ASN A 72 8.14 1.59 -9.01
C ASN A 72 6.74 1.49 -8.35
N LEU A 73 6.24 2.60 -7.82
CA LEU A 73 5.01 2.63 -7.03
C LEU A 73 3.99 3.56 -7.67
N ASN A 74 2.72 3.26 -7.50
CA ASN A 74 1.65 4.20 -7.84
C ASN A 74 1.32 5.13 -6.67
N PHE A 75 1.58 4.68 -5.45
CA PHE A 75 1.31 5.46 -4.25
C PHE A 75 2.32 5.09 -3.16
N VAL A 76 2.72 6.11 -2.41
CA VAL A 76 3.52 5.99 -1.20
C VAL A 76 3.11 7.10 -0.23
N GLN A 77 2.99 6.76 1.04
CA GLN A 77 2.93 7.71 2.12
C GLN A 77 4.01 7.36 3.14
N ASN A 78 4.87 8.32 3.45
CA ASN A 78 5.80 8.23 4.57
C ASN A 78 5.29 9.11 5.69
N THR A 79 5.22 8.58 6.90
CA THR A 79 4.82 9.31 8.09
C THR A 79 5.85 9.08 9.18
N LYS A 80 6.41 10.17 9.69
CA LYS A 80 7.18 10.18 10.93
C LYS A 80 6.52 11.14 11.89
N MET A 81 6.09 10.63 13.05
CA MET A 81 5.38 11.47 13.99
C MET A 81 5.70 11.15 15.44
N THR A 82 5.61 12.19 16.26
CA THR A 82 5.51 12.07 17.71
C THR A 82 4.26 12.79 18.18
N TYR A 83 3.56 12.21 19.16
CA TYR A 83 2.39 12.79 19.77
C TYR A 83 2.44 12.62 21.30
N SER A 84 2.02 13.65 22.03
CA SER A 84 1.74 13.56 23.46
C SER A 84 0.59 14.50 23.83
N GLY A 85 -0.44 13.98 24.50
CA GLY A 85 -1.61 14.77 24.86
C GLY A 85 -2.47 14.13 25.93
N GLN A 86 -3.24 14.95 26.65
CA GLN A 86 -4.27 14.46 27.57
C GLN A 86 -5.48 13.89 26.81
N THR A 87 -5.77 14.46 25.64
CA THR A 87 -6.77 13.95 24.71
C THR A 87 -6.08 12.91 23.83
N PRO A 88 -6.68 11.72 23.59
CA PRO A 88 -6.09 10.77 22.66
C PRO A 88 -6.05 11.35 21.24
N LEU A 89 -4.94 11.15 20.54
CA LEU A 89 -4.91 11.23 19.09
C LEU A 89 -5.63 10.00 18.55
N THR A 90 -6.70 10.23 17.81
CA THR A 90 -7.49 9.18 17.18
C THR A 90 -7.36 9.28 15.67
N GLY A 91 -7.15 8.15 15.02
CA GLY A 91 -6.94 8.15 13.58
C GLY A 91 -6.69 6.78 13.03
N GLY A 92 -6.21 6.76 11.80
CA GLY A 92 -5.91 5.55 11.08
C GLY A 92 -5.93 5.78 9.58
N ARG A 93 -5.52 4.74 8.88
CA ARG A 93 -5.51 4.72 7.42
C ARG A 93 -6.20 3.49 6.86
N TYR A 94 -6.58 3.62 5.61
CA TYR A 94 -7.13 2.54 4.82
C TYR A 94 -6.50 2.58 3.43
N LEU A 95 -5.92 1.46 3.01
CA LEU A 95 -5.46 1.22 1.64
C LEU A 95 -6.24 0.04 1.07
N ASN A 96 -6.82 0.21 -0.11
CA ASN A 96 -7.60 -0.83 -0.78
C ASN A 96 -7.28 -0.91 -2.27
N SER A 97 -6.85 -2.10 -2.68
CA SER A 97 -6.74 -2.52 -4.06
C SER A 97 -8.07 -3.12 -4.51
N LYS A 98 -8.95 -2.29 -5.05
CA LYS A 98 -10.35 -2.66 -5.27
C LYS A 98 -10.53 -3.57 -6.48
N GLU A 99 -10.94 -4.81 -6.24
CA GLU A 99 -11.15 -5.81 -7.30
C GLU A 99 -12.13 -5.34 -8.39
N PHE A 100 -13.20 -4.65 -8.01
CA PHE A 100 -14.19 -4.12 -8.96
C PHE A 100 -13.60 -3.15 -10.00
N TYR A 101 -12.46 -2.51 -9.69
CA TYR A 101 -11.73 -1.61 -10.59
C TYR A 101 -10.52 -2.29 -11.27
N GLY A 102 -10.35 -3.60 -11.09
CA GLY A 102 -9.21 -4.36 -11.63
C GLY A 102 -8.02 -4.49 -10.69
N GLY A 103 -8.19 -4.13 -9.41
CA GLY A 103 -7.21 -4.40 -8.35
C GLY A 103 -7.22 -5.85 -7.88
N ILE A 104 -6.44 -6.17 -6.85
CA ILE A 104 -6.28 -7.55 -6.38
C ILE A 104 -7.31 -8.02 -5.36
N GLY A 105 -8.20 -7.14 -4.87
CA GLY A 105 -9.19 -7.46 -3.84
C GLY A 105 -8.60 -7.49 -2.43
N ALA A 106 -7.51 -6.75 -2.21
CA ALA A 106 -6.80 -6.71 -0.94
C ALA A 106 -6.92 -5.32 -0.30
N ASN A 107 -7.14 -5.28 1.01
CA ASN A 107 -7.12 -4.06 1.80
C ASN A 107 -6.32 -4.22 3.09
N VAL A 108 -5.81 -3.09 3.54
CA VAL A 108 -5.04 -2.93 4.76
C VAL A 108 -5.57 -1.69 5.48
N GLN A 109 -5.86 -1.84 6.77
CA GLN A 109 -6.34 -0.79 7.63
C GLN A 109 -5.48 -0.73 8.89
N GLU A 110 -5.11 0.48 9.29
CA GLU A 110 -4.52 0.78 10.59
C GLU A 110 -5.50 1.68 11.34
N LEU A 111 -5.63 1.49 12.65
CA LEU A 111 -6.45 2.32 13.53
C LEU A 111 -5.71 2.55 14.84
N PHE A 112 -5.79 3.76 15.38
CA PHE A 112 -5.19 4.09 16.66
C PHE A 112 -6.01 5.11 17.47
N SER A 113 -5.85 5.04 18.78
CA SER A 113 -6.38 5.96 19.78
C SER A 113 -5.39 6.01 20.94
N VAL A 114 -4.51 7.00 20.94
CA VAL A 114 -3.28 7.01 21.77
C VAL A 114 -3.05 8.35 22.45
N THR A 115 -2.57 8.33 23.69
CA THR A 115 -2.16 9.57 24.40
C THR A 115 -0.69 9.90 24.17
N GLU A 116 0.12 8.90 23.81
CA GLU A 116 1.53 9.05 23.43
C GLU A 116 1.83 8.14 22.24
N MET A 117 2.59 8.63 21.26
CA MET A 117 3.01 7.85 20.10
C MET A 117 4.34 8.36 19.54
N GLU A 118 5.22 7.45 19.15
CA GLU A 118 6.34 7.68 18.23
C GLU A 118 6.20 6.68 17.09
N GLN A 119 5.99 7.16 15.87
CA GLN A 119 5.71 6.32 14.70
C GLN A 119 6.65 6.67 13.55
N ASP A 120 7.22 5.64 12.92
CA ASP A 120 7.87 5.69 11.62
C ASP A 120 7.21 4.65 10.72
N GLU A 121 6.49 5.11 9.70
CA GLU A 121 5.65 4.25 8.90
C GLU A 121 5.70 4.61 7.42
N THR A 122 5.64 3.57 6.59
CA THR A 122 5.51 3.70 5.15
C THR A 122 4.34 2.86 4.64
N ALA A 123 3.33 3.51 4.07
CA ALA A 123 2.28 2.86 3.29
C ALA A 123 2.64 2.91 1.80
N PHE A 124 2.42 1.83 1.08
CA PHE A 124 2.81 1.74 -0.33
C PHE A 124 1.84 0.91 -1.16
N PHE A 125 1.72 1.27 -2.42
CA PHE A 125 0.84 0.60 -3.37
C PHE A 125 1.37 0.68 -4.80
N SER A 126 1.21 -0.42 -5.54
CA SER A 126 1.50 -0.49 -6.97
C SER A 126 0.49 -1.43 -7.64
N SER A 127 -0.07 -1.04 -8.77
CA SER A 127 -1.08 -1.82 -9.49
C SER A 127 -0.84 -1.83 -10.99
N THR A 128 -0.14 -0.82 -11.52
CA THR A 128 0.17 -0.73 -12.94
C THR A 128 1.47 -1.44 -13.29
N THR A 129 1.49 -2.13 -14.44
CA THR A 129 2.72 -2.60 -15.08
C THR A 129 3.65 -1.43 -15.45
N PRO A 130 4.96 -1.63 -15.61
CA PRO A 130 5.89 -0.57 -15.99
C PRO A 130 5.51 0.02 -17.35
N TYR A 131 5.62 1.35 -17.45
CA TYR A 131 5.42 2.07 -18.71
C TYR A 131 6.65 1.99 -19.61
N ASN A 132 7.84 1.77 -19.06
CA ASN A 132 9.07 1.51 -19.81
C ASN A 132 9.65 0.14 -19.40
N PRO A 133 9.01 -0.97 -19.82
CA PRO A 133 9.48 -2.30 -19.47
C PRO A 133 10.86 -2.60 -20.08
N PRO A 134 11.77 -3.25 -19.35
CA PRO A 134 13.04 -3.69 -19.92
C PRO A 134 12.83 -4.70 -21.06
N GLY A 135 13.53 -4.51 -22.17
CA GLY A 135 13.59 -5.49 -23.26
C GLY A 135 12.30 -5.65 -24.10
N THR A 136 11.27 -4.85 -23.88
CA THR A 136 10.02 -4.86 -24.67
C THR A 136 9.39 -3.48 -24.76
N THR A 137 8.25 -3.36 -25.43
CA THR A 137 7.41 -2.15 -25.42
C THR A 137 6.17 -2.37 -24.55
N PRO A 138 5.52 -1.31 -24.04
CA PRO A 138 4.31 -1.42 -23.22
C PRO A 138 3.19 -2.22 -23.90
N GLU A 139 3.03 -2.04 -25.21
CA GLU A 139 1.99 -2.70 -26.00
C GLU A 139 2.23 -4.22 -26.07
N LYS A 140 3.48 -4.65 -26.04
CA LYS A 140 3.88 -6.06 -26.08
C LYS A 140 4.05 -6.70 -24.71
N LEU A 141 4.07 -5.88 -23.64
CA LEU A 141 4.40 -6.36 -22.30
C LEU A 141 3.41 -7.42 -21.82
N VAL A 142 2.11 -7.20 -22.03
CA VAL A 142 1.05 -8.15 -21.63
C VAL A 142 1.25 -9.51 -22.28
N ASP A 143 1.53 -9.54 -23.58
CA ASP A 143 1.80 -10.78 -24.32
C ASP A 143 3.08 -11.47 -23.85
N SER A 144 4.14 -10.70 -23.58
CA SER A 144 5.41 -11.21 -23.05
C SER A 144 5.25 -11.80 -21.66
N LEU A 145 4.48 -11.14 -20.78
CA LEU A 145 4.13 -11.64 -19.45
C LEU A 145 3.31 -12.93 -19.54
N ALA A 146 2.32 -12.98 -20.43
CA ALA A 146 1.52 -14.18 -20.66
C ALA A 146 2.36 -15.37 -21.17
N LYS A 147 3.38 -15.11 -21.99
CA LYS A 147 4.34 -16.12 -22.46
C LYS A 147 5.29 -16.58 -21.36
N ALA A 148 5.77 -15.66 -20.51
CA ALA A 148 6.60 -15.99 -19.36
C ALA A 148 5.84 -16.90 -18.36
N GLY A 149 4.53 -16.67 -18.22
CA GLY A 149 3.67 -17.56 -17.44
C GLY A 149 4.08 -17.56 -15.95
N ARG A 150 4.52 -18.72 -15.47
CA ARG A 150 4.96 -18.90 -14.07
C ARG A 150 6.46 -18.75 -13.86
N ASP A 151 7.24 -18.54 -14.93
CA ASP A 151 8.67 -18.30 -14.85
C ASP A 151 8.93 -16.94 -14.17
N GLN A 152 9.28 -16.99 -12.89
CA GLN A 152 9.46 -15.80 -12.06
C GLN A 152 10.66 -14.95 -12.53
N ASP A 153 11.71 -15.57 -13.07
CA ASP A 153 12.90 -14.87 -13.54
C ASP A 153 12.58 -14.12 -14.85
N ALA A 154 11.85 -14.75 -15.76
CA ALA A 154 11.37 -14.11 -16.98
C ALA A 154 10.38 -12.96 -16.69
N VAL A 155 9.47 -13.15 -15.73
CA VAL A 155 8.56 -12.08 -15.28
C VAL A 155 9.35 -10.94 -14.64
N ALA A 156 10.29 -11.23 -13.75
CA ALA A 156 11.12 -10.22 -13.10
C ALA A 156 11.96 -9.43 -14.14
N ALA A 157 12.49 -10.10 -15.18
CA ALA A 157 13.21 -9.42 -16.25
C ALA A 157 12.32 -8.43 -17.03
N LEU A 158 11.03 -8.74 -17.23
CA LEU A 158 10.06 -7.88 -17.91
C LEU A 158 9.52 -6.75 -17.03
N MET A 159 9.44 -6.98 -15.71
CA MET A 159 8.90 -6.03 -14.75
C MET A 159 9.95 -5.10 -14.15
N GLY A 160 11.23 -5.51 -14.17
CA GLY A 160 12.33 -4.77 -13.59
C GLY A 160 12.11 -4.46 -12.12
N SER A 161 12.13 -3.16 -11.76
CA SER A 161 11.87 -2.68 -10.41
C SER A 161 10.38 -2.48 -10.09
N ASN A 162 9.46 -2.87 -10.97
CA ASN A 162 8.04 -2.73 -10.72
C ASN A 162 7.49 -3.98 -10.02
N PRO A 163 7.08 -3.90 -8.75
CA PRO A 163 6.51 -5.05 -8.06
C PRO A 163 5.15 -5.45 -8.63
N ALA A 164 4.36 -4.49 -9.13
CA ALA A 164 2.93 -4.58 -9.51
C ALA A 164 2.04 -5.30 -8.49
N HIS A 165 0.73 -5.04 -8.53
CA HIS A 165 -0.26 -5.72 -7.68
C HIS A 165 0.17 -5.89 -6.22
N LEU A 166 0.62 -4.78 -5.63
CA LEU A 166 1.23 -4.65 -4.33
C LEU A 166 0.43 -3.66 -3.50
N VAL A 167 0.10 -4.03 -2.27
CA VAL A 167 -0.43 -3.13 -1.24
C VAL A 167 0.19 -3.50 0.09
N GLY A 168 0.60 -2.52 0.89
CA GLY A 168 1.13 -2.81 2.21
C GLY A 168 1.45 -1.58 3.04
N ILE A 169 1.78 -1.87 4.30
CA ILE A 169 2.29 -0.94 5.29
C ILE A 169 3.50 -1.59 6.00
N GLU A 170 4.53 -0.80 6.28
CA GLU A 170 5.61 -1.14 7.21
C GLU A 170 5.66 -0.07 8.29
N THR A 171 5.52 -0.48 9.55
CA THR A 171 5.32 0.43 10.70
C THR A 171 6.24 0.04 11.86
N LYS A 172 6.83 1.05 12.48
CA LYS A 172 7.54 0.98 13.75
C LYS A 172 6.88 1.98 14.67
N ASN A 173 6.31 1.49 15.77
CA ASN A 173 5.49 2.31 16.63
C ASN A 173 5.82 2.03 18.11
N SER A 174 5.97 3.08 18.90
CA SER A 174 5.92 3.04 20.35
C SER A 174 4.74 3.88 20.81
N PHE A 175 3.81 3.31 21.58
CA PHE A 175 2.58 4.00 21.91
C PHE A 175 2.04 3.66 23.30
N ASN A 176 1.24 4.59 23.83
CA ASN A 176 0.39 4.40 25.00
C ASN A 176 -1.07 4.64 24.61
N GLY A 177 -1.87 3.58 24.61
CA GLY A 177 -3.27 3.60 24.19
C GLY A 177 -3.62 2.35 23.40
N THR A 178 -4.49 2.48 22.41
CA THR A 178 -4.89 1.39 21.52
C THR A 178 -4.35 1.62 20.12
N TRP A 179 -3.73 0.58 19.56
CA TRP A 179 -3.29 0.55 18.16
C TRP A 179 -3.61 -0.84 17.58
N GLY A 180 -4.03 -0.88 16.33
CA GLY A 180 -4.40 -2.13 15.68
C GLY A 180 -4.40 -2.04 14.17
N THR A 181 -4.43 -3.22 13.55
CA THR A 181 -4.48 -3.37 12.10
C THR A 181 -5.46 -4.46 11.71
N ASP A 182 -6.16 -4.21 10.62
CA ASP A 182 -7.04 -5.16 9.95
C ASP A 182 -6.61 -5.29 8.50
N ALA A 183 -6.52 -6.51 8.00
CA ALA A 183 -6.19 -6.72 6.60
C ALA A 183 -6.90 -7.93 6.04
N THR A 184 -7.40 -7.77 4.81
CA THR A 184 -8.10 -8.84 4.12
C THR A 184 -7.66 -8.94 2.67
N TRP A 185 -7.57 -10.16 2.16
CA TRP A 185 -7.43 -10.43 0.73
C TRP A 185 -8.44 -11.48 0.32
N HIS A 186 -9.49 -11.05 -0.37
CA HIS A 186 -10.56 -11.91 -0.83
C HIS A 186 -10.50 -12.10 -2.35
N ARG A 187 -10.71 -13.34 -2.79
CA ARG A 187 -10.99 -13.71 -4.16
C ARG A 187 -12.08 -14.76 -4.20
N ILE A 188 -13.14 -14.44 -4.92
CA ILE A 188 -14.32 -15.30 -5.05
C ILE A 188 -13.87 -16.69 -5.52
N PHE A 189 -14.17 -17.73 -4.73
CA PHE A 189 -13.83 -19.15 -4.97
C PHE A 189 -12.36 -19.59 -4.87
N TYR A 190 -11.41 -18.69 -4.57
CA TYR A 190 -9.98 -19.05 -4.64
C TYR A 190 -9.18 -18.75 -3.39
N LYS A 191 -9.46 -17.64 -2.70
CA LYS A 191 -8.60 -17.18 -1.62
C LYS A 191 -9.39 -16.31 -0.63
N ASP A 192 -9.18 -16.56 0.64
CA ASP A 192 -9.61 -15.64 1.71
C ASP A 192 -8.48 -15.61 2.76
N ILE A 193 -7.84 -14.45 2.91
CA ILE A 193 -6.85 -14.20 3.94
C ILE A 193 -7.37 -13.07 4.82
N LYS A 194 -7.34 -13.27 6.14
CA LYS A 194 -7.71 -12.25 7.13
C LYS A 194 -6.66 -12.22 8.22
N ALA A 195 -6.21 -11.02 8.57
CA ALA A 195 -5.32 -10.77 9.69
C ALA A 195 -5.90 -9.61 10.50
N HIS A 196 -6.05 -9.82 11.81
CA HIS A 196 -6.55 -8.83 12.76
C HIS A 196 -5.64 -8.85 13.98
N GLU A 197 -5.13 -7.69 14.34
CA GLU A 197 -4.32 -7.50 15.55
C GLU A 197 -4.70 -6.19 16.22
N MET A 198 -4.81 -6.20 17.54
CA MET A 198 -5.11 -5.01 18.34
C MET A 198 -4.40 -5.11 19.68
N PHE A 199 -3.76 -4.02 20.09
CA PHE A 199 -2.96 -3.92 21.29
C PHE A 199 -3.43 -2.71 22.09
N THR A 200 -3.62 -2.87 23.41
CA THR A 200 -4.08 -1.80 24.30
C THR A 200 -3.23 -1.74 25.57
N GLY A 201 -2.54 -0.62 25.78
CA GLY A 201 -1.60 -0.41 26.87
C GLY A 201 -0.37 0.34 26.38
N THR A 202 0.78 0.08 27.00
CA THR A 202 2.07 0.62 26.56
C THR A 202 2.84 -0.46 25.81
N PHE A 203 3.05 -0.26 24.52
CA PHE A 203 3.68 -1.25 23.64
C PHE A 203 4.67 -0.60 22.69
N GLU A 204 5.65 -1.40 22.29
CA GLU A 204 6.46 -1.19 21.11
C GLU A 204 6.10 -2.29 20.10
N ALA A 205 5.78 -1.89 18.87
CA ALA A 205 5.38 -2.79 17.79
C ALA A 205 6.16 -2.47 16.51
N GLU A 206 6.77 -3.49 15.92
CA GLU A 206 7.30 -3.45 14.56
C GLU A 206 6.49 -4.42 13.72
N LYS A 207 5.86 -3.92 12.65
CA LYS A 207 4.97 -4.72 11.82
C LYS A 207 5.16 -4.43 10.34
N VAL A 208 5.11 -5.50 9.55
CA VAL A 208 5.04 -5.46 8.10
C VAL A 208 3.79 -6.21 7.67
N LEU A 209 2.90 -5.52 6.95
CA LEU A 209 1.73 -6.14 6.34
C LEU A 209 1.75 -5.86 4.86
N LYS A 210 1.78 -6.91 4.04
CA LYS A 210 1.89 -6.79 2.58
C LYS A 210 1.12 -7.89 1.89
N PHE A 211 0.30 -7.49 0.93
CA PHE A 211 -0.24 -8.38 -0.09
C PHE A 211 0.42 -8.09 -1.42
N HIS A 212 0.86 -9.16 -2.08
CA HIS A 212 1.54 -9.07 -3.36
C HIS A 212 1.08 -10.22 -4.25
N GLU A 213 0.73 -9.89 -5.49
CA GLU A 213 0.36 -10.86 -6.51
C GLU A 213 1.29 -10.77 -7.72
N ASN A 214 1.50 -11.91 -8.39
CA ASN A 214 2.15 -11.96 -9.68
C ASN A 214 1.30 -11.21 -10.74
N PRO A 215 1.89 -10.31 -11.56
CA PRO A 215 1.21 -9.63 -12.66
C PRO A 215 0.70 -10.56 -13.77
N VAL A 216 1.20 -11.80 -13.85
CA VAL A 216 0.69 -12.78 -14.80
C VAL A 216 -0.58 -13.44 -14.26
N ARG A 217 -1.71 -13.23 -14.95
CA ARG A 217 -2.96 -13.91 -14.63
C ARG A 217 -2.78 -15.43 -14.72
N GLU A 218 -3.19 -16.13 -13.66
CA GLU A 218 -3.23 -17.59 -13.71
C GLU A 218 -4.25 -18.05 -14.75
N LYS A 219 -3.86 -18.98 -15.63
CA LYS A 219 -4.83 -19.70 -16.47
C LYS A 219 -5.61 -20.66 -15.58
N HIS A 220 -6.84 -20.29 -15.24
CA HIS A 220 -7.74 -21.15 -14.49
C HIS A 220 -8.26 -22.26 -15.42
N ARG A 221 -7.87 -23.50 -15.15
CA ARG A 221 -8.62 -24.64 -15.71
C ARG A 221 -9.96 -24.70 -15.01
N ALA A 222 -11.05 -24.48 -15.74
CA ALA A 222 -12.37 -24.78 -15.20
C ALA A 222 -12.40 -26.27 -14.81
N PRO A 223 -13.12 -26.67 -13.74
CA PRO A 223 -13.24 -28.08 -13.36
C PRO A 223 -13.75 -28.97 -14.51
N CYS A 224 -14.47 -28.37 -15.47
CA CYS A 224 -15.04 -29.03 -16.65
C CYS A 224 -14.31 -28.71 -17.96
N GLU A 225 -13.15 -28.05 -17.93
CA GLU A 225 -12.43 -27.70 -19.16
C GLU A 225 -11.85 -28.97 -19.81
N GLY A 226 -12.50 -29.42 -20.90
CA GLY A 226 -12.17 -30.66 -21.60
C GLY A 226 -13.18 -31.80 -21.43
N ILE A 227 -14.30 -31.56 -20.73
CA ILE A 227 -15.47 -32.46 -20.75
C ILE A 227 -16.56 -31.73 -21.53
N ASP A 228 -16.99 -32.32 -22.66
CA ASP A 228 -18.19 -31.87 -23.38
C ASP A 228 -19.38 -32.04 -22.43
N CYS A 229 -20.01 -30.94 -22.03
CA CYS A 229 -21.23 -30.92 -21.23
C CYS A 229 -22.46 -31.12 -22.13
#